data_AF-A0A7X1Y9F8-F1
#
_entry.id   AF-A0A7X1Y9F8-F1
#
_cell.length_a   1.000
_cell.length_b   1.000
_cell.length_c   1.000
_cell.angle_alpha   90.00
_cell.angle_beta   90.00
_cell.angle_gamma   90.00
#
_symmetry.space_group_name_H-M   'P 1'
#
loop_
_entity.id
_entity.type
_entity.pdbx_description
1 polymer ?
#
loop_
_entity_poly.entity_id
_entity_poly.type
_entity_poly.pdbx_seq_one_letter_code
_entity_poly.pdbx_strand_id
1 'polypeptide(L)'
;MKLDSTLSVDGLASLLGTSYIKIKHFYYKPNTSAYYSTFEIDKKSGGKRKIMSPEERLKTLQRRLKLLLEGVYVSKKQVNAFVKDRSIVTNAKSHTRKKFVLNIDLEDFFTTITFARIRGLLIAKPYALQSSVATVIAHLATVHGFLPQGSPCSPILSNMVCSSMDRQLLSLAKAHRAEYSRYADDISFSFYDNLQFISEDIVETVKSDGLHNHYQCQTGQALESIILRSGFKINESKVRLQGRYERQVVTGLVVNKKVNVDRQYIRKTSAMIHSISTDGLTLAREKFKSKVKDSSVMLDAHLQGRLLFIKQVVTVDSVVYKRLAKKFNLLEIDYKVPLGKSKSVRGLESRRYSKWYDERCWVIESELSTAEEFDCSQGTGFAIKGGYIITCAHVVKLKGGIANDISLCRVSKRGEVYKASVIVCDDNRDLAVLKIVEPALAILPYFDMSETIADIGDGVDILGFPNDKLGATHVGRQKVSVRNKFAISAVTFCQIDKELYSGNSGGPALNDDGDLIGVVTSGNDGGGFNDHSRFVCISELKKVLQDLVVAANEQALA
;
A
#
# COMPACT_ATOMS: atom_id res chain seq x y z
N MET A 1 0.92 -36.70 18.74
CA MET A 1 0.90 -37.70 17.66
C MET A 1 0.72 -36.98 16.32
N LYS A 2 1.41 -37.44 15.26
CA LYS A 2 1.30 -36.91 13.89
C LYS A 2 0.75 -38.02 12.97
N LEU A 3 0.48 -37.71 11.70
CA LEU A 3 0.22 -38.77 10.71
C LEU A 3 1.53 -39.49 10.42
N ASP A 4 1.60 -40.79 10.70
CA ASP A 4 2.77 -41.63 10.44
C ASP A 4 2.35 -43.07 10.07
N SER A 5 3.33 -43.90 9.72
CA SER A 5 3.12 -45.26 9.23
C SER A 5 2.56 -46.24 10.27
N THR A 6 2.63 -45.90 11.57
CA THR A 6 2.17 -46.74 12.66
C THR A 6 0.74 -46.43 13.09
N LEU A 7 0.19 -45.31 12.60
CA LEU A 7 -1.13 -44.83 12.99
C LEU A 7 -2.22 -45.83 12.57
N SER A 8 -3.05 -46.24 13.54
CA SER A 8 -4.26 -47.01 13.30
C SER A 8 -5.46 -46.11 13.02
N VAL A 9 -6.59 -46.69 12.60
CA VAL A 9 -7.82 -45.93 12.35
C VAL A 9 -8.40 -45.31 13.62
N ASP A 10 -8.34 -46.01 14.76
CA ASP A 10 -8.76 -45.45 16.05
C ASP A 10 -7.80 -44.37 16.55
N GLY A 11 -6.50 -44.51 16.24
CA GLY A 11 -5.51 -43.45 16.45
C GLY A 11 -5.84 -42.19 15.65
N LEU A 12 -6.17 -42.34 14.35
CA LEU A 12 -6.64 -41.22 13.52
C LEU A 12 -7.90 -40.57 14.11
N ALA A 13 -8.89 -41.38 14.51
CA ALA A 13 -10.13 -40.86 15.09
C ALA A 13 -9.86 -40.04 16.36
N SER A 14 -8.98 -40.55 17.22
CA SER A 14 -8.54 -39.87 18.45
C SER A 14 -7.85 -38.54 18.14
N LEU A 15 -6.99 -38.49 17.12
CA LEU A 15 -6.36 -37.24 16.66
C LEU A 15 -7.36 -36.23 16.10
N LEU A 16 -8.43 -36.72 15.47
CA LEU A 16 -9.53 -35.88 15.01
C LEU A 16 -10.50 -35.51 16.14
N GLY A 17 -10.23 -35.93 17.38
CA GLY A 17 -11.05 -35.65 18.56
C GLY A 17 -12.44 -36.27 18.48
N THR A 18 -12.53 -37.50 18.00
CA THR A 18 -13.78 -38.26 17.84
C THR A 18 -13.49 -39.78 17.93
N SER A 19 -14.52 -40.60 17.70
CA SER A 19 -14.41 -42.07 17.61
C SER A 19 -14.51 -42.53 16.16
N TYR A 20 -13.92 -43.68 15.82
CA TYR A 20 -14.03 -44.24 14.47
C TYR A 20 -15.48 -44.53 14.07
N ILE A 21 -16.32 -44.98 15.00
CA ILE A 21 -17.76 -45.22 14.77
C ILE A 21 -18.45 -43.95 14.26
N LYS A 22 -18.20 -42.81 14.90
CA LYS A 22 -18.73 -41.49 14.47
C LYS A 22 -18.19 -41.07 13.09
N ILE A 23 -16.95 -41.42 12.77
CA ILE A 23 -16.36 -41.14 11.44
C ILE A 23 -17.04 -41.97 10.36
N LYS A 24 -17.30 -43.27 10.60
CA LYS A 24 -17.95 -44.16 9.64
C LYS A 24 -19.32 -43.66 9.17
N HIS A 25 -20.08 -43.00 10.06
CA HIS A 25 -21.39 -42.44 9.71
C HIS A 25 -21.33 -41.44 8.55
N PHE A 26 -20.19 -40.78 8.32
CA PHE A 26 -20.06 -39.82 7.22
C PHE A 26 -19.96 -40.45 5.83
N TYR A 27 -19.64 -41.75 5.70
CA TYR A 27 -19.39 -42.36 4.39
C TYR A 27 -19.94 -43.77 4.20
N TYR A 28 -20.57 -44.39 5.21
CA TYR A 28 -21.27 -45.67 5.05
C TYR A 28 -22.76 -45.48 4.73
N LYS A 29 -23.56 -44.93 5.67
CA LYS A 29 -24.97 -44.60 5.47
C LYS A 29 -25.40 -43.46 6.41
N PRO A 30 -25.89 -42.31 5.89
CA PRO A 30 -25.96 -41.96 4.47
C PRO A 30 -24.57 -41.76 3.85
N ASN A 31 -24.46 -41.85 2.52
CA ASN A 31 -23.19 -41.63 1.81
C ASN A 31 -22.72 -40.17 1.96
N THR A 32 -21.44 -39.89 1.76
CA THR A 32 -20.79 -38.59 2.02
C THR A 32 -21.53 -37.40 1.41
N SER A 33 -22.19 -37.58 0.26
CA SER A 33 -22.97 -36.53 -0.41
C SER A 33 -24.11 -35.95 0.42
N ALA A 34 -24.67 -36.70 1.36
CA ALA A 34 -25.72 -36.21 2.26
C ALA A 34 -25.21 -35.12 3.22
N TYR A 35 -23.91 -35.00 3.41
CA TYR A 35 -23.27 -34.01 4.28
C TYR A 35 -22.69 -32.83 3.50
N TYR A 36 -23.14 -32.62 2.26
CA TYR A 36 -22.71 -31.54 1.39
C TYR A 36 -23.90 -30.76 0.84
N SER A 37 -23.84 -29.44 0.94
CA SER A 37 -24.71 -28.54 0.20
C SER A 37 -24.05 -28.11 -1.11
N THR A 38 -24.85 -28.00 -2.16
CA THR A 38 -24.39 -27.60 -3.49
C THR A 38 -25.02 -26.27 -3.87
N PHE A 39 -24.21 -25.34 -4.38
CA PHE A 39 -24.68 -24.07 -4.91
C PHE A 39 -23.76 -23.60 -6.05
N GLU A 40 -24.22 -22.61 -6.82
CA GLU A 40 -23.49 -22.11 -7.99
C GLU A 40 -22.97 -20.69 -7.74
N ILE A 41 -21.78 -20.39 -8.28
CA ILE A 41 -21.19 -19.04 -8.28
C ILE A 41 -20.81 -18.67 -9.71
N ASP A 42 -21.02 -17.42 -10.12
CA ASP A 42 -20.61 -16.93 -11.42
C ASP A 42 -19.08 -16.95 -11.60
N LYS A 43 -18.61 -17.48 -12.74
CA LYS A 43 -17.21 -17.40 -13.15
C LYS A 43 -16.91 -16.01 -13.72
N LYS A 44 -15.70 -15.50 -13.48
CA LYS A 44 -15.22 -14.24 -14.08
C LYS A 44 -15.21 -14.25 -15.62
N SER A 45 -14.99 -15.42 -16.22
CA SER A 45 -14.97 -15.64 -17.66
C SER A 45 -16.35 -15.92 -18.27
N GLY A 46 -17.43 -15.85 -17.47
CA GLY A 46 -18.76 -16.32 -17.85
C GLY A 46 -19.00 -17.79 -17.51
N GLY A 47 -20.28 -18.15 -17.38
CA GLY A 47 -20.72 -19.47 -16.91
C GLY A 47 -20.75 -19.58 -15.38
N LYS A 48 -21.12 -20.77 -14.88
CA LYS A 48 -21.29 -21.04 -13.45
C LYS A 48 -20.27 -22.05 -12.92
N ARG A 49 -19.88 -21.92 -11.66
CA ARG A 49 -19.02 -22.82 -10.90
C ARG A 49 -19.86 -23.47 -9.81
N LYS A 50 -20.01 -24.79 -9.90
CA LYS A 50 -20.63 -25.61 -8.85
C LYS A 50 -19.68 -25.72 -7.65
N ILE A 51 -20.13 -25.23 -6.49
CA ILE A 51 -19.45 -25.37 -5.20
C ILE A 51 -20.17 -26.43 -4.38
N MET A 52 -19.39 -27.28 -3.74
CA MET A 52 -19.86 -28.33 -2.85
C MET A 52 -19.27 -28.06 -1.45
N SER A 53 -20.08 -27.47 -0.58
CA SER A 53 -19.67 -27.12 0.78
C SER A 53 -20.11 -28.21 1.77
N PRO A 54 -19.19 -28.72 2.60
CA PRO A 54 -19.55 -29.66 3.66
C PRO A 54 -20.37 -28.96 4.77
N GLU A 55 -21.26 -29.73 5.42
CA GLU A 55 -21.95 -29.33 6.63
C GLU A 55 -20.99 -29.16 7.82
N GLU A 56 -21.35 -28.36 8.83
CA GLU A 56 -20.42 -27.96 9.89
C GLU A 56 -19.81 -29.11 10.69
N ARG A 57 -20.53 -30.24 10.88
CA ARG A 57 -19.98 -31.43 11.56
C ARG A 57 -18.82 -32.05 10.77
N LEU A 58 -19.04 -32.34 9.48
CA LEU A 58 -18.01 -32.88 8.60
C LEU A 58 -16.88 -31.87 8.37
N LYS A 59 -17.24 -30.60 8.16
CA LYS A 59 -16.30 -29.49 7.97
C LYS A 59 -15.37 -29.33 9.16
N THR A 60 -15.85 -29.52 10.38
CA THR A 60 -15.01 -29.49 11.60
C THR A 60 -13.98 -30.62 11.60
N LEU A 61 -14.38 -31.85 11.26
CA LEU A 61 -13.44 -32.96 11.11
C LEU A 61 -12.42 -32.69 10.00
N GLN A 62 -12.87 -32.18 8.85
CA GLN A 62 -11.99 -31.82 7.75
C GLN A 62 -11.02 -30.69 8.11
N ARG A 63 -11.42 -29.68 8.92
CA ARG A 63 -10.51 -28.65 9.44
C ARG A 63 -9.42 -29.27 10.33
N ARG A 64 -9.76 -30.22 11.20
CA ARG A 64 -8.78 -30.94 12.04
C ARG A 64 -7.85 -31.79 11.19
N LEU A 65 -8.40 -32.54 10.23
CA LEU A 65 -7.64 -33.36 9.29
C LEU A 65 -6.69 -32.51 8.43
N LYS A 66 -7.13 -31.34 7.96
CA LYS A 66 -6.29 -30.38 7.24
C LYS A 66 -5.02 -30.04 8.05
N LEU A 67 -5.14 -29.74 9.34
CA LEU A 67 -3.99 -29.42 10.20
C LEU A 67 -3.00 -30.60 10.30
N LEU A 68 -3.52 -31.83 10.39
CA LEU A 68 -2.69 -33.03 10.40
C LEU A 68 -1.94 -33.22 9.07
N LEU A 69 -2.61 -32.99 7.94
CA LEU A 69 -2.03 -33.07 6.60
C LEU A 69 -0.97 -31.98 6.37
N GLU A 70 -1.24 -30.74 6.81
CA GLU A 70 -0.26 -29.65 6.78
C GLU A 70 0.99 -29.98 7.61
N GLY A 71 0.84 -30.75 8.70
CA GLY A 71 1.95 -31.18 9.55
C GLY A 71 2.91 -32.18 8.91
N VAL A 72 2.50 -32.88 7.84
CA VAL A 72 3.33 -33.85 7.11
C VAL A 72 3.70 -33.42 5.70
N TYR A 73 3.02 -32.41 5.14
CA TYR A 73 3.30 -31.92 3.81
C TYR A 73 4.40 -30.88 3.80
N VAL A 74 5.49 -31.17 3.07
CA VAL A 74 6.56 -30.20 2.82
C VAL A 74 6.34 -29.53 1.46
N SER A 75 5.86 -28.29 1.49
CA SER A 75 5.61 -27.51 0.26
C SER A 75 6.90 -27.03 -0.41
N LYS A 76 6.99 -27.21 -1.73
CA LYS A 76 8.10 -26.67 -2.55
C LYS A 76 7.94 -25.17 -2.74
N LYS A 77 9.04 -24.43 -2.86
CA LYS A 77 9.05 -22.95 -3.03
C LYS A 77 8.17 -22.44 -4.19
N GLN A 78 8.05 -23.21 -5.26
CA GLN A 78 7.32 -22.85 -6.48
C GLN A 78 5.80 -22.96 -6.36
N VAL A 79 5.29 -23.63 -5.32
CA VAL A 79 3.85 -23.86 -5.09
C VAL A 79 3.28 -22.75 -4.21
N ASN A 80 2.46 -21.84 -4.74
CA ASN A 80 2.03 -20.66 -4.00
C ASN A 80 0.59 -20.72 -3.47
N ALA A 81 -0.29 -21.50 -4.10
CA ALA A 81 -1.69 -21.58 -3.65
C ALA A 81 -1.80 -22.41 -2.37
N PHE A 82 -2.66 -21.95 -1.45
CA PHE A 82 -3.02 -22.68 -0.22
C PHE A 82 -1.84 -22.99 0.73
N VAL A 83 -0.73 -22.28 0.57
CA VAL A 83 0.43 -22.39 1.46
C VAL A 83 0.46 -21.14 2.34
N LYS A 84 0.72 -21.35 3.63
CA LYS A 84 0.85 -20.26 4.60
C LYS A 84 1.92 -19.26 4.13
N ASP A 85 1.64 -17.97 4.31
CA ASP A 85 2.52 -16.85 3.94
C ASP A 85 2.82 -16.72 2.43
N ARG A 86 2.05 -17.41 1.58
CA ARG A 86 2.10 -17.28 0.12
C ARG A 86 0.79 -16.72 -0.42
N SER A 87 0.87 -16.08 -1.58
CA SER A 87 -0.26 -15.40 -2.22
C SER A 87 -0.07 -15.30 -3.73
N ILE A 88 -1.08 -14.79 -4.42
CA ILE A 88 -0.95 -14.40 -5.83
C ILE A 88 0.22 -13.42 -6.05
N VAL A 89 0.57 -12.60 -5.04
CA VAL A 89 1.69 -11.64 -5.12
C VAL A 89 3.02 -12.39 -5.07
N THR A 90 3.19 -13.37 -4.18
CA THR A 90 4.43 -14.15 -4.12
C THR A 90 4.60 -15.00 -5.38
N ASN A 91 3.52 -15.54 -5.93
CA ASN A 91 3.53 -16.26 -7.21
C ASN A 91 3.99 -15.35 -8.36
N ALA A 92 3.37 -14.18 -8.50
CA ALA A 92 3.67 -13.22 -9.56
C ALA A 92 5.09 -12.64 -9.48
N LYS A 93 5.66 -12.49 -8.27
CA LYS A 93 7.01 -11.91 -8.07
C LYS A 93 8.10 -12.64 -8.85
N SER A 94 8.06 -13.97 -8.90
CA SER A 94 9.04 -14.82 -9.60
C SER A 94 9.11 -14.56 -11.11
N HIS A 95 8.05 -14.01 -11.69
CA HIS A 95 7.91 -13.81 -13.13
C HIS A 95 8.08 -12.34 -13.56
N THR A 96 8.62 -11.49 -12.67
CA THR A 96 8.83 -10.07 -13.00
C THR A 96 10.05 -9.85 -13.90
N ARG A 97 9.98 -8.84 -14.77
CA ARG A 97 11.08 -8.43 -15.70
C ARG A 97 11.51 -9.50 -16.70
N LYS A 98 10.63 -10.44 -17.02
CA LYS A 98 10.89 -11.53 -17.98
C LYS A 98 10.58 -11.06 -19.41
N LYS A 99 11.26 -11.63 -20.41
CA LYS A 99 10.98 -11.32 -21.81
C LYS A 99 9.66 -11.95 -22.27
N PHE A 100 9.40 -13.17 -21.81
CA PHE A 100 8.17 -13.91 -22.08
C PHE A 100 7.61 -14.57 -20.81
N VAL A 101 6.29 -14.66 -20.72
CA VAL A 101 5.55 -15.36 -19.67
C VAL A 101 4.53 -16.29 -20.32
N LEU A 102 4.66 -17.59 -20.11
CA LEU A 102 3.69 -18.60 -20.51
C LEU A 102 2.75 -18.89 -19.35
N ASN A 103 1.45 -18.83 -19.57
CA ASN A 103 0.45 -19.28 -18.61
C ASN A 103 -0.32 -20.48 -19.15
N ILE A 104 -0.60 -21.41 -18.26
CA ILE A 104 -1.32 -22.67 -18.51
C ILE A 104 -2.33 -22.83 -17.39
N ASP A 105 -3.51 -23.35 -17.71
CA ASP A 105 -4.59 -23.65 -16.76
C ASP A 105 -4.98 -25.12 -16.92
N LEU A 106 -5.26 -25.81 -15.82
CA LEU A 106 -5.64 -27.22 -15.84
C LEU A 106 -7.17 -27.37 -15.86
N GLU A 107 -7.67 -28.25 -16.72
CA GLU A 107 -9.10 -28.57 -16.77
C GLU A 107 -9.54 -29.34 -15.53
N ASP A 108 -10.69 -28.95 -14.97
CA ASP A 108 -11.39 -29.71 -13.93
C ASP A 108 -10.52 -30.13 -12.73
N PHE A 109 -9.53 -29.30 -12.40
CA PHE A 109 -8.41 -29.61 -11.50
C PHE A 109 -8.78 -30.40 -10.24
N PHE A 110 -9.78 -29.95 -9.48
CA PHE A 110 -10.20 -30.63 -8.25
C PHE A 110 -10.93 -31.95 -8.54
N THR A 111 -11.83 -31.97 -9.53
CA THR A 111 -12.64 -33.15 -9.84
C THR A 111 -11.81 -34.26 -10.49
N THR A 112 -10.67 -33.94 -11.12
CA THR A 112 -9.71 -34.94 -11.61
C THR A 112 -8.94 -35.63 -10.47
N ILE A 113 -8.94 -35.06 -9.25
CA ILE A 113 -8.29 -35.67 -8.08
C ILE A 113 -9.28 -36.60 -7.39
N THR A 114 -9.14 -37.89 -7.67
CA THR A 114 -10.07 -38.93 -7.22
C THR A 114 -9.67 -39.52 -5.86
N PHE A 115 -10.63 -40.23 -5.25
CA PHE A 115 -10.44 -41.06 -4.06
C PHE A 115 -9.23 -41.97 -4.19
N ALA A 116 -9.10 -42.67 -5.32
CA ALA A 116 -7.99 -43.59 -5.58
C ALA A 116 -6.63 -42.87 -5.59
N ARG A 117 -6.55 -41.68 -6.18
CA ARG A 117 -5.32 -40.87 -6.21
C ARG A 117 -4.91 -40.41 -4.80
N ILE A 118 -5.86 -39.97 -3.99
CA ILE A 118 -5.61 -39.57 -2.59
C ILE A 118 -5.15 -40.77 -1.77
N ARG A 119 -5.88 -41.89 -1.85
CA ARG A 119 -5.54 -43.11 -1.13
C ARG A 119 -4.14 -43.61 -1.52
N GLY A 120 -3.86 -43.69 -2.82
CA GLY A 120 -2.55 -44.12 -3.33
C GLY A 120 -1.41 -43.20 -2.90
N LEU A 121 -1.62 -41.88 -2.96
CA LEU A 121 -0.67 -40.88 -2.48
C LEU A 121 -0.29 -41.11 -1.02
N LEU A 122 -1.29 -41.30 -0.14
CA LEU A 122 -1.07 -41.43 1.30
C LEU A 122 -0.40 -42.74 1.70
N ILE A 123 -0.61 -43.81 0.92
CA ILE A 123 0.08 -45.10 1.11
C ILE A 123 1.53 -45.02 0.60
N ALA A 124 1.78 -44.25 -0.46
CA ALA A 124 3.12 -44.11 -1.02
C ALA A 124 4.08 -43.33 -0.09
N LYS A 125 5.39 -43.55 -0.29
CA LYS A 125 6.43 -42.71 0.34
C LYS A 125 6.28 -41.25 -0.15
N PRO A 126 6.54 -40.25 0.71
CA PRO A 126 7.12 -40.36 2.05
C PRO A 126 6.09 -40.57 3.18
N TYR A 127 4.78 -40.59 2.90
CA TYR A 127 3.76 -40.63 3.94
C TYR A 127 3.56 -42.04 4.53
N ALA A 128 3.60 -43.07 3.68
CA ALA A 128 3.62 -44.48 4.08
C ALA A 128 2.53 -44.87 5.11
N LEU A 129 1.34 -44.25 5.00
CA LEU A 129 0.24 -44.52 5.93
C LEU A 129 -0.34 -45.92 5.69
N GLN A 130 -0.88 -46.52 6.75
CA GLN A 130 -1.63 -47.77 6.64
C GLN A 130 -2.79 -47.62 5.64
N SER A 131 -3.01 -48.65 4.83
CA SER A 131 -4.08 -48.67 3.81
C SER A 131 -5.45 -48.33 4.37
N SER A 132 -5.76 -48.77 5.59
CA SER A 132 -7.02 -48.47 6.28
C SER A 132 -7.16 -46.99 6.63
N VAL A 133 -6.12 -46.37 7.18
CA VAL A 133 -6.07 -44.93 7.51
C VAL A 133 -6.18 -44.08 6.24
N ALA A 134 -5.42 -44.41 5.20
CA ALA A 134 -5.48 -43.71 3.91
C ALA A 134 -6.89 -43.78 3.29
N THR A 135 -7.58 -44.91 3.42
CA THR A 135 -8.95 -45.11 2.95
C THR A 135 -9.93 -44.20 3.69
N VAL A 136 -9.83 -44.12 5.03
CA VAL A 136 -10.69 -43.23 5.84
C VAL A 136 -10.45 -41.76 5.50
N ILE A 137 -9.19 -41.34 5.35
CA ILE A 137 -8.85 -39.96 4.95
C ILE A 137 -9.43 -39.65 3.56
N ALA A 138 -9.30 -40.56 2.60
CA ALA A 138 -9.84 -40.38 1.25
C ALA A 138 -11.38 -40.27 1.25
N HIS A 139 -12.09 -41.06 2.06
CA HIS A 139 -13.55 -40.93 2.22
C HIS A 139 -13.95 -39.59 2.83
N LEU A 140 -13.25 -39.14 3.88
CA LEU A 140 -13.53 -37.86 4.51
C LEU A 140 -13.22 -36.67 3.60
N ALA A 141 -12.31 -36.82 2.64
CA ALA A 141 -11.87 -35.74 1.76
C ALA A 141 -12.69 -35.64 0.45
N THR A 142 -13.38 -36.70 0.05
CA THR A 142 -14.04 -36.79 -1.27
C THR A 142 -15.54 -36.91 -1.17
N VAL A 143 -16.21 -36.43 -2.22
CA VAL A 143 -17.65 -36.61 -2.44
C VAL A 143 -17.83 -37.05 -3.89
N HIS A 144 -18.72 -38.02 -4.14
CA HIS A 144 -18.82 -38.70 -5.45
C HIS A 144 -17.47 -39.20 -6.00
N GLY A 145 -16.53 -39.54 -5.11
CA GLY A 145 -15.23 -40.10 -5.49
C GLY A 145 -14.17 -39.07 -5.93
N PHE A 146 -14.41 -37.77 -5.82
CA PHE A 146 -13.42 -36.72 -6.15
C PHE A 146 -13.35 -35.61 -5.11
N LEU A 147 -12.32 -34.76 -5.18
CA LEU A 147 -12.20 -33.60 -4.29
C LEU A 147 -13.25 -32.53 -4.64
N PRO A 148 -14.09 -32.12 -3.67
CA PRO A 148 -15.03 -31.03 -3.88
C PRO A 148 -14.36 -29.65 -3.79
N GLN A 149 -14.86 -28.71 -4.58
CA GLN A 149 -14.58 -27.29 -4.37
C GLN A 149 -15.44 -26.81 -3.18
N GLY A 150 -14.82 -26.58 -2.02
CA GLY A 150 -15.51 -26.12 -0.80
C GLY A 150 -15.08 -26.84 0.47
N SER A 151 -14.46 -28.03 0.36
CA SER A 151 -13.92 -28.74 1.53
C SER A 151 -12.63 -28.09 2.05
N PRO A 152 -12.43 -28.00 3.38
CA PRO A 152 -11.18 -27.59 3.99
C PRO A 152 -9.97 -28.45 3.61
N CYS A 153 -10.16 -29.73 3.25
CA CYS A 153 -9.07 -30.65 2.91
C CYS A 153 -8.62 -30.55 1.44
N SER A 154 -9.52 -30.20 0.52
CA SER A 154 -9.20 -30.17 -0.91
C SER A 154 -7.97 -29.32 -1.26
N PRO A 155 -7.76 -28.12 -0.68
CA PRO A 155 -6.59 -27.29 -0.94
C PRO A 155 -5.24 -27.96 -0.64
N ILE A 156 -5.12 -28.61 0.51
CA ILE A 156 -3.85 -29.25 0.91
C ILE A 156 -3.62 -30.54 0.13
N LEU A 157 -4.66 -31.36 -0.06
CA LEU A 157 -4.57 -32.61 -0.79
C LEU A 157 -4.23 -32.40 -2.26
N SER A 158 -4.77 -31.36 -2.91
CA SER A 158 -4.42 -31.07 -4.30
C SER A 158 -2.94 -30.71 -4.47
N ASN A 159 -2.37 -29.96 -3.53
CA ASN A 159 -0.94 -29.68 -3.49
C ASN A 159 -0.09 -30.92 -3.23
N MET A 160 -0.53 -31.82 -2.34
CA MET A 160 0.18 -33.07 -2.09
C MET A 160 0.20 -33.97 -3.34
N VAL A 161 -0.94 -34.09 -4.04
CA VAL A 161 -1.06 -34.87 -5.30
C VAL A 161 -0.16 -34.28 -6.40
N CYS A 162 -0.09 -32.96 -6.52
CA CYS A 162 0.75 -32.30 -7.53
C CYS A 162 2.26 -32.37 -7.24
N SER A 163 2.68 -32.84 -6.05
CA SER A 163 4.09 -32.78 -5.63
C SER A 163 5.06 -33.45 -6.61
N SER A 164 4.67 -34.56 -7.24
CA SER A 164 5.49 -35.22 -8.27
C SER A 164 5.57 -34.42 -9.56
N MET A 165 4.43 -33.92 -10.04
CA MET A 165 4.34 -33.04 -11.22
C MET A 165 5.22 -31.80 -11.03
N ASP A 166 5.10 -31.14 -9.88
CA ASP A 166 5.89 -29.95 -9.52
C ASP A 166 7.41 -30.23 -9.54
N ARG A 167 7.83 -31.48 -9.28
CA ARG A 167 9.26 -31.87 -9.35
C ARG A 167 9.73 -31.88 -10.79
N GLN A 168 8.95 -32.52 -11.66
CA GLN A 168 9.27 -32.69 -13.07
C GLN A 168 9.21 -31.36 -13.81
N LEU A 169 8.18 -30.55 -13.56
CA LEU A 169 8.05 -29.22 -14.15
C LEU A 169 9.16 -28.27 -13.70
N LEU A 170 9.56 -28.32 -12.41
CA LEU A 170 10.73 -27.56 -11.94
C LEU A 170 12.03 -28.02 -12.61
N SER A 171 12.19 -29.34 -12.82
CA SER A 171 13.37 -29.88 -13.51
C SER A 171 13.42 -29.41 -14.96
N LEU A 172 12.29 -29.49 -15.67
CA LEU A 172 12.14 -28.99 -17.04
C LEU A 172 12.46 -27.50 -17.12
N ALA A 173 11.89 -26.69 -16.22
CA ALA A 173 12.17 -25.26 -16.18
C ALA A 173 13.66 -24.96 -16.01
N LYS A 174 14.33 -25.66 -15.08
CA LYS A 174 15.77 -25.49 -14.85
C LYS A 174 16.61 -25.89 -16.06
N ALA A 175 16.27 -27.00 -16.73
CA ALA A 175 16.98 -27.48 -17.92
C ALA A 175 16.95 -26.43 -19.05
N HIS A 176 15.87 -25.68 -19.18
CA HIS A 176 15.69 -24.64 -20.20
C HIS A 176 15.78 -23.20 -19.67
N ARG A 177 16.45 -22.98 -18.52
CA ARG A 177 16.68 -21.64 -17.91
C ARG A 177 15.40 -20.80 -17.74
N ALA A 178 14.27 -21.47 -17.51
CA ALA A 178 12.98 -20.86 -17.24
C ALA A 178 12.69 -20.81 -15.73
N GLU A 179 11.89 -19.84 -15.31
CA GLU A 179 11.27 -19.87 -13.98
C GLU A 179 9.92 -20.57 -14.05
N TYR A 180 9.61 -21.36 -13.03
CA TYR A 180 8.34 -22.07 -12.89
C TYR A 180 7.66 -21.73 -11.56
N SER A 181 6.34 -21.53 -11.61
CA SER A 181 5.48 -21.51 -10.42
C SER A 181 4.10 -22.10 -10.69
N ARG A 182 3.43 -22.55 -9.63
CA ARG A 182 2.05 -23.04 -9.67
C ARG A 182 1.20 -22.42 -8.57
N TYR A 183 0.02 -21.95 -8.95
CA TYR A 183 -1.02 -21.45 -8.07
C TYR A 183 -2.30 -22.25 -8.31
N ALA A 184 -2.47 -23.35 -7.58
CA ALA A 184 -3.55 -24.31 -7.77
C ALA A 184 -3.50 -24.93 -9.17
N ASP A 185 -4.50 -24.64 -10.01
CA ASP A 185 -4.64 -25.01 -11.40
C ASP A 185 -3.85 -24.11 -12.37
N ASP A 186 -3.56 -22.86 -11.98
CA ASP A 186 -2.74 -21.94 -12.77
C ASP A 186 -1.26 -22.33 -12.69
N ILE A 187 -0.64 -22.61 -13.83
CA ILE A 187 0.80 -22.83 -13.99
C ILE A 187 1.41 -21.67 -14.77
N SER A 188 2.61 -21.25 -14.40
CA SER A 188 3.34 -20.19 -15.12
C SER A 188 4.80 -20.55 -15.34
N PHE A 189 5.25 -20.39 -16.58
CA PHE A 189 6.66 -20.38 -16.96
C PHE A 189 7.06 -18.98 -17.40
N SER A 190 8.33 -18.60 -17.22
CA SER A 190 8.82 -17.33 -17.78
C SER A 190 10.29 -17.36 -18.12
N PHE A 191 10.66 -16.57 -19.12
CA PHE A 191 11.93 -16.70 -19.83
C PHE A 191 12.65 -15.35 -19.92
N TYR A 192 13.97 -15.38 -19.81
CA TYR A 192 14.85 -14.23 -20.14
C TYR A 192 15.29 -14.22 -21.60
N ASP A 193 15.17 -15.36 -22.26
CA ASP A 193 15.61 -15.59 -23.63
C ASP A 193 14.66 -14.90 -24.64
N ASN A 194 15.19 -14.58 -25.82
CA ASN A 194 14.36 -14.14 -26.94
C ASN A 194 13.54 -15.32 -27.46
N LEU A 195 12.43 -15.05 -28.15
CA LEU A 195 11.45 -16.06 -28.57
C LEU A 195 12.09 -17.24 -29.31
N GLN A 196 13.02 -16.96 -30.23
CA GLN A 196 13.75 -17.94 -31.03
C GLN A 196 14.64 -18.91 -30.23
N PHE A 197 14.90 -18.62 -28.96
CA PHE A 197 15.74 -19.44 -28.07
C PHE A 197 14.95 -20.09 -26.95
N ILE A 198 13.62 -19.88 -26.91
CA ILE A 198 12.76 -20.60 -25.97
C ILE A 198 12.57 -22.02 -26.50
N SER A 199 12.79 -23.02 -25.64
CA SER A 199 12.69 -24.42 -26.05
C SER A 199 11.25 -24.81 -26.43
N GLU A 200 11.12 -25.47 -27.59
CA GLU A 200 9.89 -26.13 -28.03
C GLU A 200 9.45 -27.25 -27.06
N ASP A 201 10.34 -27.75 -26.18
CA ASP A 201 9.98 -28.67 -25.09
C ASP A 201 8.96 -28.07 -24.10
N ILE A 202 8.95 -26.74 -23.96
CA ILE A 202 8.05 -26.03 -23.03
C ILE A 202 6.94 -25.32 -23.79
N VAL A 203 7.24 -24.63 -24.89
CA VAL A 203 6.24 -23.90 -25.66
C VAL A 203 6.61 -23.90 -27.13
N GLU A 204 5.64 -24.31 -27.94
CA GLU A 204 5.71 -24.26 -29.39
C GLU A 204 4.99 -23.00 -29.86
N THR A 205 5.57 -22.32 -30.84
CA THR A 205 5.00 -21.11 -31.45
C THR A 205 4.83 -21.32 -32.93
N VAL A 206 3.73 -20.83 -33.50
CA VAL A 206 3.53 -20.87 -34.95
C VAL A 206 4.55 -19.95 -35.63
N LYS A 207 5.18 -20.44 -36.69
CA LYS A 207 6.07 -19.64 -37.55
C LYS A 207 5.23 -19.04 -38.68
N SER A 208 5.21 -17.71 -38.79
CA SER A 208 4.63 -16.99 -39.93
C SER A 208 5.78 -16.32 -40.68
N ASP A 209 5.93 -16.58 -41.98
CA ASP A 209 6.99 -16.00 -42.83
C ASP A 209 8.42 -16.18 -42.26
N GLY A 210 8.68 -17.33 -41.61
CA GLY A 210 9.97 -17.64 -40.99
C GLY A 210 10.23 -16.96 -39.64
N LEU A 211 9.31 -16.13 -39.14
CA LEU A 211 9.38 -15.47 -37.84
C LEU A 211 8.48 -16.15 -36.81
N HIS A 212 8.97 -16.29 -35.58
CA HIS A 212 8.19 -16.84 -34.47
C HIS A 212 7.06 -15.87 -34.06
N ASN A 213 5.82 -16.37 -34.02
CA ASN A 213 4.65 -15.64 -33.57
C ASN A 213 4.14 -16.23 -32.24
N HIS A 214 4.26 -15.46 -31.16
CA HIS A 214 3.82 -15.89 -29.83
C HIS A 214 2.30 -15.77 -29.60
N TYR A 215 1.55 -15.05 -30.45
CA TYR A 215 0.10 -14.91 -30.32
C TYR A 215 -0.64 -16.23 -30.60
N GLN A 216 0.00 -17.14 -31.32
CA GLN A 216 -0.46 -18.50 -31.55
C GLN A 216 0.61 -19.45 -31.00
N CYS A 217 0.39 -19.91 -29.78
CA CYS A 217 1.30 -20.84 -29.09
C CYS A 217 0.54 -22.07 -28.60
N GLN A 218 1.27 -23.18 -28.48
CA GLN A 218 0.82 -24.43 -27.89
C GLN A 218 1.84 -24.87 -26.84
N THR A 219 1.43 -25.73 -25.91
CA THR A 219 2.38 -26.30 -24.96
C THR A 219 3.31 -27.27 -25.65
N GLY A 220 4.59 -27.25 -25.29
CA GLY A 220 5.57 -28.19 -25.81
C GLY A 220 5.30 -29.63 -25.37
N GLN A 221 5.69 -30.59 -26.20
CA GLN A 221 5.43 -32.01 -25.98
C GLN A 221 5.95 -32.53 -24.62
N ALA A 222 7.14 -32.09 -24.17
CA ALA A 222 7.72 -32.54 -22.91
C ALA A 222 6.91 -32.05 -21.70
N LEU A 223 6.51 -30.78 -21.72
CA LEU A 223 5.63 -30.18 -20.72
C LEU A 223 4.28 -30.89 -20.67
N GLU A 224 3.62 -31.05 -21.82
CA GLU A 224 2.31 -31.70 -21.92
C GLU A 224 2.36 -33.14 -21.40
N SER A 225 3.41 -33.88 -21.78
CA SER A 225 3.64 -35.26 -21.33
C SER A 225 3.81 -35.38 -19.82
N ILE A 226 4.41 -34.38 -19.15
CA ILE A 226 4.51 -34.37 -17.68
C ILE A 226 3.13 -34.16 -17.04
N ILE A 227 2.32 -33.25 -17.57
CA ILE A 227 0.99 -32.92 -17.04
C ILE A 227 0.04 -34.10 -17.25
N LEU A 228 0.00 -34.68 -18.45
CA LEU A 228 -0.82 -35.85 -18.79
C LEU A 228 -0.47 -37.07 -17.93
N ARG A 229 0.81 -37.42 -17.80
CA ARG A 229 1.25 -38.54 -16.93
C ARG A 229 0.96 -38.30 -15.45
N SER A 230 0.86 -37.04 -15.04
CA SER A 230 0.44 -36.67 -13.68
C SER A 230 -1.07 -36.80 -13.47
N GLY A 231 -1.84 -37.13 -14.51
CA GLY A 231 -3.28 -37.32 -14.48
C GLY A 231 -4.06 -36.00 -14.51
N PHE A 232 -3.58 -35.02 -15.28
CA PHE A 232 -4.25 -33.74 -15.51
C PHE A 232 -4.29 -33.43 -17.02
N LYS A 233 -5.19 -32.54 -17.43
CA LYS A 233 -5.29 -32.06 -18.82
C LYS A 233 -5.12 -30.55 -18.84
N ILE A 234 -4.49 -30.05 -19.91
CA ILE A 234 -4.33 -28.61 -20.14
C ILE A 234 -5.60 -28.07 -20.78
N ASN A 235 -6.00 -26.87 -20.37
CA ASN A 235 -7.04 -26.11 -21.05
C ASN A 235 -6.40 -25.29 -22.17
N GLU A 236 -6.40 -25.83 -23.38
CA GLU A 236 -5.75 -25.20 -24.55
C GLU A 236 -6.26 -23.78 -24.82
N SER A 237 -7.55 -23.52 -24.60
CA SER A 237 -8.14 -22.19 -24.81
C SER A 237 -7.60 -21.10 -23.87
N LYS A 238 -6.93 -21.49 -22.79
CA LYS A 238 -6.34 -20.59 -21.79
C LYS A 238 -4.82 -20.53 -21.84
N VAL A 239 -4.19 -21.34 -22.69
CA VAL A 239 -2.75 -21.30 -22.93
C VAL A 239 -2.43 -19.97 -23.61
N ARG A 240 -1.44 -19.25 -23.07
CA ARG A 240 -1.00 -17.97 -23.64
C ARG A 240 0.47 -17.72 -23.35
N LEU A 241 1.21 -17.28 -24.36
CA LEU A 241 2.57 -16.79 -24.24
C LEU A 241 2.55 -15.26 -24.40
N GLN A 242 3.10 -14.55 -23.41
CA GLN A 242 3.00 -13.09 -23.33
C GLN A 242 4.36 -12.40 -23.42
N GLY A 243 4.56 -11.53 -24.40
CA GLY A 243 5.78 -10.76 -24.62
C GLY A 243 5.95 -9.55 -23.70
N ARG A 244 7.18 -9.03 -23.58
CA ARG A 244 7.50 -7.94 -22.64
C ARG A 244 6.91 -6.57 -22.97
N TYR A 245 6.59 -6.35 -24.25
CA TYR A 245 6.05 -5.08 -24.76
C TYR A 245 4.52 -5.03 -24.67
N GLU A 246 3.88 -6.16 -24.45
CA GLU A 246 2.46 -6.26 -24.12
C GLU A 246 2.26 -6.53 -22.62
N ARG A 247 1.02 -6.66 -22.18
CA ARG A 247 0.73 -6.86 -20.76
C ARG A 247 0.97 -8.32 -20.36
N GLN A 248 2.02 -8.58 -19.58
CA GLN A 248 2.26 -9.89 -18.97
C GLN A 248 1.50 -10.03 -17.67
N VAL A 249 0.79 -11.15 -17.48
CA VAL A 249 -0.10 -11.38 -16.34
C VAL A 249 0.17 -12.76 -15.72
N VAL A 250 0.37 -12.78 -14.40
CA VAL A 250 0.41 -14.03 -13.60
C VAL A 250 -0.62 -13.92 -12.50
N THR A 251 -1.51 -14.92 -12.37
CA THR A 251 -2.57 -14.96 -11.33
C THR A 251 -3.40 -13.67 -11.27
N GLY A 252 -3.65 -13.05 -12.44
CA GLY A 252 -4.40 -11.79 -12.55
C GLY A 252 -3.64 -10.51 -12.21
N LEU A 253 -2.32 -10.59 -11.92
CA LEU A 253 -1.46 -9.44 -11.64
C LEU A 253 -0.49 -9.17 -12.79
N VAL A 254 -0.24 -7.89 -13.07
CA VAL A 254 0.71 -7.46 -14.10
C VAL A 254 2.14 -7.64 -13.59
N VAL A 255 3.03 -8.22 -14.41
CA VAL A 255 4.40 -8.59 -13.99
C VAL A 255 5.54 -7.97 -14.80
N ASN A 256 5.26 -7.20 -15.86
CA ASN A 256 6.28 -6.67 -16.78
C ASN A 256 7.56 -6.10 -16.11
N LYS A 257 7.40 -5.24 -15.10
CA LYS A 257 8.52 -4.60 -14.37
C LYS A 257 8.58 -4.96 -12.90
N LYS A 258 7.41 -4.98 -12.27
CA LYS A 258 7.14 -5.33 -10.87
C LYS A 258 5.72 -5.85 -10.80
N VAL A 259 5.39 -6.57 -9.73
CA VAL A 259 4.01 -7.00 -9.49
C VAL A 259 3.13 -5.77 -9.31
N ASN A 260 2.07 -5.67 -10.10
CA ASN A 260 1.16 -4.54 -10.11
C ASN A 260 -0.27 -4.98 -10.38
N VAL A 261 -1.22 -4.14 -9.99
CA VAL A 261 -2.64 -4.33 -10.33
C VAL A 261 -2.90 -3.80 -11.74
N ASP A 262 -3.85 -4.40 -12.45
CA ASP A 262 -4.31 -3.87 -13.74
C ASP A 262 -4.76 -2.40 -13.62
N ARG A 263 -4.30 -1.56 -14.55
CA ARG A 263 -4.66 -0.15 -14.66
C ARG A 263 -6.18 0.04 -14.75
N GLN A 264 -6.91 -0.86 -15.40
CA GLN A 264 -8.37 -0.75 -15.45
C GLN A 264 -9.01 -0.90 -14.06
N TYR A 265 -8.49 -1.81 -13.22
CA TYR A 265 -8.97 -1.98 -11.85
C TYR A 265 -8.70 -0.72 -11.02
N ILE A 266 -7.54 -0.09 -11.18
CA ILE A 266 -7.20 1.19 -10.52
C ILE A 266 -8.15 2.30 -10.98
N ARG A 267 -8.39 2.43 -12.30
CA ARG A 267 -9.31 3.43 -12.86
C ARG A 267 -10.74 3.25 -12.36
N LYS A 268 -11.26 2.02 -12.36
CA LYS A 268 -12.60 1.70 -11.82
C LYS A 268 -12.71 2.08 -10.34
N THR A 269 -11.69 1.77 -9.53
CA THR A 269 -11.64 2.16 -8.11
C THR A 269 -11.65 3.68 -7.93
N SER A 270 -10.82 4.39 -8.72
CA SER A 270 -10.78 5.85 -8.69
C SER A 270 -12.11 6.48 -9.11
N ALA A 271 -12.80 5.91 -10.09
CA ALA A 271 -14.09 6.40 -10.57
C ALA A 271 -15.19 6.23 -9.51
N MET A 272 -15.20 5.09 -8.79
CA MET A 272 -16.11 4.87 -7.68
C MET A 272 -15.87 5.87 -6.53
N ILE A 273 -14.61 6.12 -6.15
CA ILE A 273 -14.26 7.16 -5.17
C ILE A 273 -14.73 8.54 -5.64
N HIS A 274 -14.53 8.84 -6.91
CA HIS A 274 -14.96 10.11 -7.49
C HIS A 274 -16.48 10.29 -7.49
N SER A 275 -17.25 9.24 -7.82
CA SER A 275 -18.71 9.28 -7.79
C SER A 275 -19.22 9.61 -6.38
N ILE A 276 -18.64 9.03 -5.33
CA ILE A 276 -19.01 9.41 -3.95
C ILE A 276 -18.64 10.87 -3.66
N SER A 277 -17.46 11.32 -4.08
CA SER A 277 -17.02 12.70 -3.82
C SER A 277 -17.84 13.78 -4.54
N THR A 278 -18.47 13.45 -5.67
CA THR A 278 -19.20 14.39 -6.51
C THR A 278 -20.70 14.30 -6.28
N ASP A 279 -21.25 13.09 -6.24
CA ASP A 279 -22.69 12.84 -6.16
C ASP A 279 -23.19 12.62 -4.72
N GLY A 280 -22.28 12.45 -3.75
CA GLY A 280 -22.62 11.98 -2.41
C GLY A 280 -22.83 10.46 -2.34
N LEU A 281 -22.82 9.91 -1.12
CA LEU A 281 -22.83 8.45 -0.89
C LEU A 281 -24.11 7.76 -1.38
N THR A 282 -25.27 8.38 -1.16
CA THR A 282 -26.59 7.80 -1.49
C THR A 282 -26.74 7.57 -3.00
N LEU A 283 -26.55 8.62 -3.80
CA LEU A 283 -26.64 8.54 -5.25
C LEU A 283 -25.56 7.63 -5.84
N ALA A 284 -24.34 7.64 -5.29
CA ALA A 284 -23.28 6.74 -5.73
C ALA A 284 -23.63 5.27 -5.48
N ARG A 285 -24.28 4.94 -4.34
CA ARG A 285 -24.77 3.59 -4.03
C ARG A 285 -25.84 3.14 -5.02
N GLU A 286 -26.78 4.00 -5.39
CA GLU A 286 -27.81 3.70 -6.40
C GLU A 286 -27.20 3.43 -7.78
N LYS A 287 -26.30 4.30 -8.25
CA LYS A 287 -25.55 4.13 -9.50
C LYS A 287 -24.70 2.85 -9.51
N PHE A 288 -24.23 2.40 -8.35
CA PHE A 288 -23.47 1.16 -8.21
C PHE A 288 -24.40 -0.06 -8.26
N LYS A 289 -25.52 -0.04 -7.53
CA LYS A 289 -26.51 -1.13 -7.51
C LYS A 289 -27.08 -1.42 -8.90
N SER A 290 -27.32 -0.39 -9.72
CA SER A 290 -27.81 -0.60 -11.10
C SER A 290 -26.82 -1.32 -12.02
N LYS A 291 -25.52 -1.35 -11.65
CA LYS A 291 -24.45 -1.98 -12.45
C LYS A 291 -23.99 -3.32 -11.90
N VAL A 292 -24.33 -3.65 -10.66
CA VAL A 292 -23.85 -4.86 -9.97
C VAL A 292 -25.00 -5.83 -9.80
N LYS A 293 -24.80 -7.07 -10.28
CA LYS A 293 -25.82 -8.13 -10.21
C LYS A 293 -26.17 -8.55 -8.78
N ASP A 294 -25.22 -8.43 -7.86
CA ASP A 294 -25.39 -8.79 -6.45
C ASP A 294 -25.77 -7.56 -5.62
N SER A 295 -27.04 -7.49 -5.24
CA SER A 295 -27.62 -6.38 -4.48
C SER A 295 -27.14 -6.31 -3.02
N SER A 296 -26.48 -7.36 -2.52
CA SER A 296 -25.94 -7.41 -1.15
C SER A 296 -24.65 -6.60 -0.97
N VAL A 297 -23.97 -6.25 -2.07
CA VAL A 297 -22.67 -5.59 -2.03
C VAL A 297 -22.82 -4.09 -1.77
N MET A 298 -22.39 -3.63 -0.61
CA MET A 298 -22.31 -2.20 -0.29
C MET A 298 -21.09 -1.55 -0.97
N LEU A 299 -21.30 -0.43 -1.66
CA LEU A 299 -20.28 0.26 -2.47
C LEU A 299 -19.03 0.63 -1.65
N ASP A 300 -19.21 1.16 -0.46
CA ASP A 300 -18.16 1.64 0.45
C ASP A 300 -17.32 0.49 1.02
N ALA A 301 -17.96 -0.60 1.45
CA ALA A 301 -17.27 -1.84 1.81
C ALA A 301 -16.52 -2.45 0.61
N HIS A 302 -17.16 -2.45 -0.57
CA HIS A 302 -16.53 -2.92 -1.81
C HIS A 302 -15.28 -2.10 -2.14
N LEU A 303 -15.37 -0.77 -2.09
CA LEU A 303 -14.25 0.15 -2.30
C LEU A 303 -13.12 -0.08 -1.30
N GLN A 304 -13.43 -0.26 -0.02
CA GLN A 304 -12.44 -0.60 1.01
C GLN A 304 -11.69 -1.88 0.63
N GLY A 305 -12.42 -2.94 0.27
CA GLY A 305 -11.83 -4.20 -0.19
C GLY A 305 -10.94 -4.04 -1.42
N ARG A 306 -11.38 -3.24 -2.41
CA ARG A 306 -10.57 -2.93 -3.60
C ARG A 306 -9.26 -2.22 -3.24
N LEU A 307 -9.30 -1.28 -2.32
CA LEU A 307 -8.11 -0.54 -1.87
C LEU A 307 -7.17 -1.42 -1.06
N LEU A 308 -7.68 -2.26 -0.16
CA LEU A 308 -6.88 -3.23 0.58
C LEU A 308 -6.22 -4.26 -0.33
N PHE A 309 -6.91 -4.68 -1.39
CA PHE A 309 -6.30 -5.52 -2.43
C PHE A 309 -5.18 -4.79 -3.18
N ILE A 310 -5.40 -3.52 -3.58
CA ILE A 310 -4.33 -2.71 -4.18
C ILE A 310 -3.14 -2.61 -3.22
N LYS A 311 -3.36 -2.31 -1.94
CA LYS A 311 -2.31 -2.28 -0.90
C LYS A 311 -1.54 -3.59 -0.82
N GLN A 312 -2.24 -4.72 -0.80
CA GLN A 312 -1.61 -6.05 -0.74
C GLN A 312 -0.64 -6.27 -1.91
N VAL A 313 -1.00 -5.80 -3.11
CA VAL A 313 -0.23 -6.01 -4.34
C VAL A 313 0.93 -5.03 -4.48
N VAL A 314 0.67 -3.72 -4.36
CA VAL A 314 1.68 -2.67 -4.62
C VAL A 314 2.34 -2.12 -3.36
N THR A 315 2.00 -2.68 -2.19
CA THR A 315 2.38 -2.22 -0.85
C THR A 315 1.77 -0.88 -0.45
N VAL A 316 1.86 -0.58 0.84
CA VAL A 316 1.34 0.66 1.43
C VAL A 316 2.13 1.89 0.99
N ASP A 317 3.37 1.72 0.54
CA ASP A 317 4.26 2.80 0.11
C ASP A 317 4.05 3.27 -1.32
N SER A 318 3.25 2.54 -2.10
CA SER A 318 2.94 2.92 -3.48
C SER A 318 2.27 4.29 -3.55
N VAL A 319 2.83 5.21 -4.34
CA VAL A 319 2.25 6.52 -4.65
C VAL A 319 0.81 6.40 -5.16
N VAL A 320 0.53 5.39 -5.99
CA VAL A 320 -0.82 5.16 -6.53
C VAL A 320 -1.79 4.75 -5.43
N TYR A 321 -1.37 3.84 -4.55
CA TYR A 321 -2.17 3.41 -3.41
C TYR A 321 -2.41 4.59 -2.46
N LYS A 322 -1.35 5.26 -2.00
CA LYS A 322 -1.42 6.41 -1.10
C LYS A 322 -2.37 7.48 -1.64
N ARG A 323 -2.29 7.81 -2.93
CA ARG A 323 -3.21 8.77 -3.56
C ARG A 323 -4.67 8.35 -3.48
N LEU A 324 -5.00 7.09 -3.79
CA LEU A 324 -6.38 6.61 -3.75
C LEU A 324 -6.89 6.45 -2.32
N ALA A 325 -6.07 5.91 -1.43
CA ALA A 325 -6.36 5.74 -0.02
C ALA A 325 -6.59 7.10 0.67
N LYS A 326 -5.80 8.14 0.35
CA LYS A 326 -6.02 9.50 0.84
C LYS A 326 -7.39 10.02 0.39
N LYS A 327 -7.71 9.92 -0.90
CA LYS A 327 -9.01 10.35 -1.43
C LYS A 327 -10.18 9.59 -0.81
N PHE A 328 -10.05 8.29 -0.59
CA PHE A 328 -11.08 7.46 0.03
C PHE A 328 -11.29 7.78 1.51
N ASN A 329 -10.20 7.93 2.28
CA ASN A 329 -10.31 8.24 3.71
C ASN A 329 -10.91 9.63 3.98
N LEU A 330 -10.83 10.56 3.01
CA LEU A 330 -11.48 11.88 3.07
C LEU A 330 -13.00 11.83 2.85
N LEU A 331 -13.57 10.71 2.38
CA LEU A 331 -15.02 10.58 2.20
C LEU A 331 -15.70 10.43 3.57
N GLU A 332 -16.89 11.00 3.73
CA GLU A 332 -17.76 10.86 4.92
C GLU A 332 -18.45 9.48 4.93
N ILE A 333 -17.64 8.43 5.11
CA ILE A 333 -18.04 7.02 5.19
C ILE A 333 -17.36 6.35 6.38
N ASP A 334 -17.98 5.31 6.93
CA ASP A 334 -17.48 4.57 8.10
C ASP A 334 -16.20 3.76 7.79
N TYR A 335 -16.02 3.37 6.54
CA TYR A 335 -14.89 2.57 6.11
C TYR A 335 -13.64 3.42 5.83
N LYS A 336 -12.50 3.04 6.41
CA LYS A 336 -11.19 3.65 6.15
C LYS A 336 -10.15 2.60 5.78
N VAL A 337 -9.04 3.03 5.17
CA VAL A 337 -7.90 2.16 4.81
C VAL A 337 -6.57 2.71 5.34
N PRO A 338 -5.60 1.85 5.66
CA PRO A 338 -4.34 2.29 6.28
C PRO A 338 -3.43 2.98 5.26
N LEU A 339 -2.88 4.14 5.62
CA LEU A 339 -1.97 4.90 4.74
C LEU A 339 -0.48 4.56 4.92
N GLY A 340 -0.20 3.58 5.79
CA GLY A 340 1.15 3.15 6.15
C GLY A 340 1.68 3.93 7.35
N LYS A 341 2.79 3.46 7.92
CA LYS A 341 3.58 4.31 8.81
C LYS A 341 4.16 5.39 7.92
N SER A 342 3.53 6.56 7.92
CA SER A 342 4.23 7.75 7.52
C SER A 342 5.43 7.86 8.46
N LYS A 343 6.64 8.11 7.92
CA LYS A 343 7.78 8.42 8.79
C LYS A 343 7.53 9.67 9.64
N SER A 344 6.49 10.44 9.32
CA SER A 344 5.90 11.48 10.17
C SER A 344 4.38 11.30 10.28
N VAL A 345 3.83 11.23 11.49
CA VAL A 345 2.40 10.98 11.80
C VAL A 345 1.41 12.00 11.17
N ARG A 346 1.85 13.00 10.38
CA ARG A 346 1.05 14.20 10.06
C ARG A 346 0.80 14.48 8.56
N GLY A 347 1.21 13.64 7.63
CA GLY A 347 1.08 13.89 6.17
C GLY A 347 -0.31 13.72 5.53
N LEU A 348 -1.39 13.74 6.31
CA LEU A 348 -2.75 13.43 5.85
C LEU A 348 -3.75 14.57 5.86
N GLU A 349 -3.52 15.63 6.63
CA GLU A 349 -4.44 16.77 6.73
C GLU A 349 -4.12 17.90 5.73
N SER A 350 -3.02 17.81 4.99
CA SER A 350 -2.41 19.01 4.40
C SER A 350 -2.82 19.37 2.95
N ARG A 351 -3.75 18.65 2.30
CA ARG A 351 -4.02 18.86 0.85
C ARG A 351 -5.37 19.50 0.49
N ARG A 352 -6.26 19.74 1.46
CA ARG A 352 -7.51 20.51 1.25
C ARG A 352 -7.97 21.38 2.43
N TYR A 353 -7.22 21.43 3.54
CA TYR A 353 -7.64 22.16 4.73
C TYR A 353 -6.85 23.47 4.87
N SER A 354 -7.49 24.60 4.55
CA SER A 354 -7.01 25.92 5.00
C SER A 354 -6.96 25.95 6.53
N LYS A 355 -8.00 25.43 7.20
CA LYS A 355 -8.12 25.44 8.67
C LYS A 355 -6.90 24.90 9.43
N TRP A 356 -6.27 23.83 8.94
CA TRP A 356 -5.09 23.25 9.60
C TRP A 356 -3.88 24.22 9.58
N TYR A 357 -3.68 24.90 8.45
CA TYR A 357 -2.66 25.93 8.29
C TYR A 357 -3.05 27.23 9.02
N ASP A 358 -4.32 27.62 8.96
CA ASP A 358 -4.87 28.83 9.60
C ASP A 358 -4.74 28.81 11.12
N GLU A 359 -4.82 27.62 11.73
CA GLU A 359 -4.65 27.46 13.19
C GLU A 359 -3.18 27.56 13.64
N ARG A 360 -2.23 27.42 12.71
CA ARG A 360 -0.78 27.31 12.97
C ARG A 360 0.02 28.52 12.48
N CYS A 361 -0.52 29.29 11.54
CA CYS A 361 0.08 30.51 11.03
C CYS A 361 -0.59 31.73 11.67
N TRP A 362 0.20 32.77 11.88
CA TRP A 362 -0.18 33.99 12.58
C TRP A 362 0.21 35.19 11.72
N VAL A 363 -0.66 36.17 11.64
CA VAL A 363 -0.28 37.52 11.19
C VAL A 363 0.40 38.18 12.38
N ILE A 364 1.58 38.73 12.14
CA ILE A 364 2.33 39.50 13.11
C ILE A 364 2.30 40.95 12.68
N GLU A 365 1.87 41.82 13.58
CA GLU A 365 1.97 43.26 13.46
C GLU A 365 2.89 43.75 14.58
N SER A 366 3.98 44.39 14.19
CA SER A 366 4.96 44.95 15.10
C SER A 366 4.92 46.46 14.96
N GLU A 367 4.86 47.16 16.09
CA GLU A 367 4.89 48.60 16.17
C GLU A 367 6.01 49.05 17.09
N LEU A 368 6.75 50.08 16.67
CA LEU A 368 7.68 50.80 17.51
C LEU A 368 7.22 52.24 17.56
N SER A 369 6.73 52.65 18.72
CA SER A 369 6.35 54.03 19.00
C SER A 369 7.28 54.62 20.05
N THR A 370 8.00 55.68 19.68
CA THR A 370 8.77 56.52 20.60
C THR A 370 8.24 57.96 20.54
N ALA A 371 8.77 58.86 21.37
CA ALA A 371 8.36 60.26 21.35
C ALA A 371 8.66 60.96 20.00
N GLU A 372 9.58 60.43 19.19
CA GLU A 372 10.09 61.06 17.97
C GLU A 372 9.89 60.24 16.69
N GLU A 373 9.70 58.92 16.80
CA GLU A 373 9.59 58.00 15.65
C GLU A 373 8.44 56.99 15.81
N PHE A 374 7.72 56.73 14.71
CA PHE A 374 6.75 55.64 14.57
C PHE A 374 7.13 54.79 13.35
N ASP A 375 7.33 53.49 13.57
CA ASP A 375 7.58 52.52 12.50
C ASP A 375 6.71 51.29 12.75
N CYS A 376 6.30 50.62 11.67
CA CYS A 376 5.51 49.40 11.76
C CYS A 376 5.90 48.38 10.69
N SER A 377 5.78 47.11 11.02
CA SER A 377 6.05 46.01 10.10
C SER A 377 4.98 44.94 10.26
N GLN A 378 4.69 44.28 9.13
CA GLN A 378 3.79 43.14 9.10
C GLN A 378 4.51 41.93 8.53
N GLY A 379 4.34 40.79 9.19
CA GLY A 379 4.91 39.52 8.74
C GLY A 379 3.99 38.33 8.99
N THR A 380 4.48 37.18 8.58
CA THR A 380 3.92 35.89 8.96
C THR A 380 4.74 35.33 10.13
N GLY A 381 4.07 34.65 11.04
CA GLY A 381 4.72 33.76 11.99
C GLY A 381 4.03 32.42 12.07
N PHE A 382 4.68 31.48 12.73
CA PHE A 382 4.12 30.16 12.96
C PHE A 382 4.58 29.58 14.28
N ALA A 383 3.76 28.74 14.89
CA ALA A 383 4.10 28.11 16.16
C ALA A 383 4.94 26.84 15.97
N ILE A 384 5.90 26.63 16.87
CA ILE A 384 6.68 25.39 17.03
C ILE A 384 6.39 24.75 18.39
N LYS A 385 6.87 23.51 18.57
CA LYS A 385 6.75 22.80 19.86
C LYS A 385 7.36 23.66 20.99
N GLY A 386 6.66 23.72 22.13
CA GLY A 386 7.08 24.52 23.30
C GLY A 386 6.36 25.85 23.43
N GLY A 387 5.44 26.18 22.53
CA GLY A 387 4.62 27.39 22.63
C GLY A 387 5.30 28.66 22.12
N TYR A 388 6.39 28.50 21.35
CA TYR A 388 7.10 29.62 20.72
C TYR A 388 6.56 29.89 19.32
N ILE A 389 6.57 31.16 18.93
CA ILE A 389 6.23 31.61 17.58
C ILE A 389 7.51 32.08 16.90
N ILE A 390 7.73 31.59 15.68
CA ILE A 390 8.89 31.92 14.85
C ILE A 390 8.47 32.90 13.77
N THR A 391 9.31 33.90 13.52
CA THR A 391 9.20 34.86 12.42
C THR A 391 10.60 35.36 12.03
N CYS A 392 10.70 36.37 11.17
CA CYS A 392 11.95 37.00 10.80
C CYS A 392 12.38 38.10 11.80
N ALA A 393 13.68 38.37 11.89
CA ALA A 393 14.21 39.43 12.75
C ALA A 393 13.72 40.81 12.31
N HIS A 394 13.74 41.08 11.01
CA HIS A 394 13.24 42.35 10.45
C HIS A 394 11.71 42.56 10.61
N VAL A 395 10.95 41.54 10.99
CA VAL A 395 9.52 41.69 11.29
C VAL A 395 9.32 42.32 12.68
N VAL A 396 10.27 42.15 13.60
CA VAL A 396 10.15 42.61 14.99
C VAL A 396 11.19 43.66 15.39
N LYS A 397 12.24 43.83 14.57
CA LYS A 397 13.25 44.87 14.71
C LYS A 397 13.00 45.95 13.66
N LEU A 398 12.52 47.09 14.13
CA LEU A 398 12.11 48.24 13.33
C LEU A 398 13.20 49.32 13.34
N LYS A 399 13.03 50.38 12.55
CA LYS A 399 13.93 51.55 12.61
C LYS A 399 13.83 52.15 14.01
N GLY A 400 14.93 52.10 14.77
CA GLY A 400 15.01 52.58 16.16
C GLY A 400 15.13 51.49 17.22
N GLY A 401 14.90 50.21 16.91
CA GLY A 401 15.11 49.11 17.87
C GLY A 401 14.13 47.96 17.74
N ILE A 402 14.02 47.16 18.82
CA ILE A 402 13.03 46.08 18.91
C ILE A 402 11.65 46.72 19.17
N ALA A 403 10.63 46.29 18.43
CA ALA A 403 9.25 46.73 18.59
C ALA A 403 8.79 46.64 20.06
N ASN A 404 8.16 47.71 20.54
CA ASN A 404 7.64 47.77 21.91
C ASN A 404 6.21 47.24 22.00
N ASP A 405 5.51 47.10 20.87
CA ASP A 405 4.23 46.41 20.78
C ASP A 405 4.24 45.36 19.66
N ILE A 406 3.91 44.12 20.01
CA ILE A 406 3.81 43.00 19.06
C ILE A 406 2.46 42.32 19.24
N SER A 407 1.65 42.44 18.20
CA SER A 407 0.30 41.88 18.13
C SER A 407 0.27 40.68 17.17
N LEU A 408 -0.39 39.62 17.61
CA LEU A 408 -0.55 38.38 16.85
C LEU A 408 -2.03 38.11 16.68
N CYS A 409 -2.46 37.80 15.46
CA CYS A 409 -3.82 37.31 15.22
C CYS A 409 -3.84 36.16 14.22
N ARG A 410 -4.88 35.34 14.30
CA ARG A 410 -5.20 34.38 13.24
C ARG A 410 -6.15 35.04 12.27
N VAL A 411 -5.92 34.86 10.97
CA VAL A 411 -6.78 35.44 9.93
C VAL A 411 -8.23 34.93 10.02
N SER A 412 -8.43 33.68 10.45
CA SER A 412 -9.76 33.12 10.69
C SER A 412 -10.49 33.73 11.90
N LYS A 413 -9.78 34.49 12.74
CA LYS A 413 -10.25 35.06 14.00
C LYS A 413 -9.56 36.39 14.33
N ARG A 414 -9.63 37.37 13.42
CA ARG A 414 -8.96 38.68 13.61
C ARG A 414 -9.37 39.43 14.89
N GLY A 415 -10.56 39.13 15.44
CA GLY A 415 -11.01 39.69 16.72
C GLY A 415 -10.30 39.10 17.95
N GLU A 416 -9.56 38.00 17.82
CA GLU A 416 -8.73 37.42 18.88
C GLU A 416 -7.27 37.86 18.67
N VAL A 417 -6.88 38.99 19.28
CA VAL A 417 -5.52 39.52 19.23
C VAL A 417 -4.76 39.12 20.50
N TYR A 418 -3.52 38.70 20.34
CA TYR A 418 -2.63 38.27 21.41
C TYR A 418 -1.38 39.14 21.42
N LYS A 419 -0.93 39.55 22.61
CA LYS A 419 0.34 40.27 22.78
C LYS A 419 1.49 39.29 22.97
N ALA A 420 2.64 39.58 22.34
CA ALA A 420 3.84 38.77 22.46
C ALA A 420 5.08 39.58 22.85
N SER A 421 6.05 38.89 23.44
CA SER A 421 7.39 39.43 23.73
C SER A 421 8.43 38.74 22.84
N VAL A 422 9.48 39.48 22.48
CA VAL A 422 10.64 38.93 21.78
C VAL A 422 11.55 38.25 22.80
N ILE A 423 11.77 36.95 22.60
CA ILE A 423 12.69 36.14 23.44
C ILE A 423 14.08 36.13 22.82
N VAL A 424 14.15 35.98 21.49
CA VAL A 424 15.40 35.99 20.73
C VAL A 424 15.19 36.78 19.44
N CYS A 425 16.18 37.60 19.09
CA CYS A 425 16.29 38.26 17.80
C CYS A 425 17.70 38.04 17.26
N ASP A 426 17.85 37.25 16.20
CA ASP A 426 19.13 36.94 15.54
C ASP A 426 19.17 37.64 14.18
N ASP A 427 19.87 38.78 14.13
CA ASP A 427 20.04 39.58 12.93
C ASP A 427 20.83 38.85 11.84
N ASN A 428 21.80 38.01 12.22
CA ASN A 428 22.66 37.32 11.26
C ASN A 428 21.87 36.27 10.48
N ARG A 429 20.95 35.57 11.14
CA ARG A 429 20.09 34.54 10.53
C ARG A 429 18.74 35.07 10.03
N ASP A 430 18.43 36.33 10.33
CA ASP A 430 17.11 36.94 10.11
C ASP A 430 15.97 36.10 10.75
N LEU A 431 16.16 35.68 12.00
CA LEU A 431 15.19 34.87 12.76
C LEU A 431 14.85 35.52 14.10
N ALA A 432 13.57 35.49 14.46
CA ALA A 432 13.09 35.89 15.78
C ALA A 432 12.21 34.81 16.42
N VAL A 433 12.31 34.68 17.74
CA VAL A 433 11.53 33.77 18.58
C VAL A 433 10.68 34.61 19.53
N LEU A 434 9.37 34.42 19.48
CA LEU A 434 8.38 35.15 20.25
C LEU A 434 7.65 34.23 21.22
N LYS A 435 7.13 34.82 22.30
CA LYS A 435 6.25 34.14 23.25
C LYS A 435 5.01 35.00 23.53
N ILE A 436 3.84 34.39 23.41
CA ILE A 436 2.56 35.03 23.77
C ILE A 436 2.56 35.28 25.28
N VAL A 437 2.29 36.52 25.66
CA VAL A 437 2.22 36.98 27.05
C VAL A 437 0.76 37.03 27.50
N GLU A 438 -0.12 37.61 26.68
CA GLU A 438 -1.52 37.83 27.06
C GLU A 438 -2.51 37.70 25.87
N PRO A 439 -3.62 36.96 26.05
CA PRO A 439 -3.87 36.00 27.12
C PRO A 439 -2.96 34.77 27.00
N ALA A 440 -2.53 34.20 28.13
CA ALA A 440 -1.73 32.99 28.13
C ALA A 440 -2.50 31.80 27.52
N LEU A 441 -1.86 31.10 26.57
CA LEU A 441 -2.45 29.94 25.89
C LEU A 441 -1.83 28.63 26.40
N ALA A 442 -2.68 27.69 26.83
CA ALA A 442 -2.24 26.40 27.36
C ALA A 442 -1.58 25.50 26.29
N ILE A 443 -2.08 25.53 25.05
CA ILE A 443 -1.57 24.73 23.94
C ILE A 443 -1.69 25.52 22.63
N LEU A 444 -0.57 25.67 21.92
CA LEU A 444 -0.53 26.21 20.57
C LEU A 444 -0.43 25.07 19.54
N PRO A 445 -1.35 24.96 18.56
CA PRO A 445 -1.13 24.13 17.38
C PRO A 445 0.16 24.55 16.68
N TYR A 446 1.04 23.59 16.37
CA TYR A 446 2.39 23.87 15.86
C TYR A 446 2.79 23.00 14.66
N PHE A 447 3.86 23.40 13.96
CA PHE A 447 4.53 22.61 12.92
C PHE A 447 5.67 21.76 13.51
N ASP A 448 5.78 20.51 13.06
CA ASP A 448 6.94 19.68 13.37
C ASP A 448 8.13 20.12 12.51
N MET A 449 9.33 20.14 13.12
CA MET A 449 10.57 20.42 12.41
C MET A 449 11.07 19.17 11.68
N SER A 450 11.45 19.32 10.42
CA SER A 450 12.04 18.25 9.64
C SER A 450 13.44 17.87 10.14
N GLU A 451 13.79 16.59 10.07
CA GLU A 451 15.16 16.10 10.26
C GLU A 451 16.00 16.27 9.00
N THR A 452 15.36 16.37 7.84
CA THR A 452 16.01 16.48 6.53
C THR A 452 16.05 17.94 6.09
N ILE A 453 17.19 18.35 5.51
CA ILE A 453 17.32 19.66 4.87
C ILE A 453 16.85 19.52 3.43
N ALA A 454 16.15 20.53 2.91
CA ALA A 454 15.73 20.57 1.51
C ALA A 454 16.93 20.52 0.56
N ASP A 455 16.71 19.90 -0.61
CA ASP A 455 17.67 19.78 -1.69
C ASP A 455 17.12 20.35 -3.01
N ILE A 456 18.01 20.56 -3.99
CA ILE A 456 17.65 21.16 -5.28
C ILE A 456 16.64 20.25 -6.00
N GLY A 457 15.54 20.84 -6.47
CA GLY A 457 14.43 20.16 -7.13
C GLY A 457 13.30 19.72 -6.20
N ASP A 458 13.46 19.84 -4.88
CA ASP A 458 12.39 19.52 -3.93
C ASP A 458 11.20 20.47 -4.08
N GLY A 459 9.98 19.91 -4.01
CA GLY A 459 8.75 20.67 -3.97
C GLY A 459 8.47 21.18 -2.56
N VAL A 460 8.21 22.49 -2.43
CA VAL A 460 8.03 23.19 -1.16
C VAL A 460 6.70 23.92 -1.17
N ASP A 461 5.96 23.85 -0.06
CA ASP A 461 4.79 24.67 0.20
C ASP A 461 5.19 25.84 1.11
N ILE A 462 5.02 27.06 0.63
CA ILE A 462 5.24 28.29 1.39
C ILE A 462 3.89 28.79 1.89
N LEU A 463 3.82 29.10 3.17
CA LEU A 463 2.65 29.71 3.79
C LEU A 463 2.95 31.14 4.22
N GLY A 464 2.00 32.03 4.00
CA GLY A 464 2.12 33.41 4.44
C GLY A 464 0.90 34.26 4.11
N PHE A 465 1.00 35.55 4.43
CA PHE A 465 -0.08 36.52 4.24
C PHE A 465 0.38 37.62 3.28
N PRO A 466 0.53 37.32 1.97
CA PRO A 466 1.03 38.29 1.00
C PRO A 466 0.03 39.44 0.83
N ASN A 467 0.48 40.68 1.10
CA ASN A 467 -0.35 41.88 1.00
C ASN A 467 -1.72 41.72 1.67
N ASP A 468 -1.74 41.36 2.95
CA ASP A 468 -2.95 41.00 3.70
C ASP A 468 -4.09 42.01 3.50
N LYS A 469 -5.05 41.67 2.63
CA LYS A 469 -6.22 42.51 2.37
C LYS A 469 -7.24 42.22 3.46
N LEU A 470 -7.96 43.25 3.91
CA LEU A 470 -9.05 43.21 4.92
C LEU A 470 -10.14 42.12 4.72
N GLY A 471 -10.13 41.36 3.62
CA GLY A 471 -11.04 40.24 3.34
C GLY A 471 -10.39 38.84 3.27
N ALA A 472 -9.10 38.66 3.59
CA ALA A 472 -8.50 37.33 3.64
C ALA A 472 -9.08 36.53 4.83
N THR A 473 -9.50 35.29 4.59
CA THR A 473 -10.05 34.37 5.61
C THR A 473 -9.15 33.16 5.88
N HIS A 474 -8.11 32.98 5.06
CA HIS A 474 -7.21 31.83 5.08
C HIS A 474 -5.77 32.26 4.79
N VAL A 475 -4.81 31.48 5.29
CA VAL A 475 -3.39 31.66 4.95
C VAL A 475 -3.15 31.37 3.47
N GLY A 476 -2.38 32.24 2.82
CA GLY A 476 -1.94 32.05 1.46
C GLY A 476 -0.98 30.87 1.38
N ARG A 477 -1.19 29.98 0.41
CA ARG A 477 -0.30 28.84 0.15
C ARG A 477 0.23 28.91 -1.27
N GLN A 478 1.54 28.93 -1.40
CA GLN A 478 2.23 28.95 -2.69
C GLN A 478 3.14 27.73 -2.80
N LYS A 479 2.90 26.89 -3.81
CA LYS A 479 3.78 25.77 -4.11
C LYS A 479 4.92 26.21 -5.02
N VAL A 480 6.15 25.93 -4.62
CA VAL A 480 7.41 26.32 -5.26
C VAL A 480 8.35 25.12 -5.35
N SER A 481 9.46 25.28 -6.05
CA SER A 481 10.57 24.31 -6.08
C SER A 481 11.89 24.97 -5.71
N VAL A 482 12.77 24.21 -5.03
CA VAL A 482 14.12 24.69 -4.69
C VAL A 482 14.97 24.69 -5.96
N ARG A 483 15.51 25.86 -6.33
CA ARG A 483 16.42 26.01 -7.49
C ARG A 483 17.88 25.88 -7.12
N ASN A 484 18.26 26.37 -5.94
CA ASN A 484 19.64 26.46 -5.54
C ASN A 484 19.76 26.43 -4.02
N LYS A 485 20.97 26.12 -3.54
CA LYS A 485 21.33 26.14 -2.12
C LYS A 485 22.70 26.75 -1.95
N PHE A 486 22.81 27.74 -1.07
CA PHE A 486 24.03 28.51 -0.90
C PHE A 486 24.15 29.01 0.55
N ALA A 487 25.32 29.49 0.92
CA ALA A 487 25.57 30.08 2.23
C ALA A 487 26.05 31.52 2.09
N ILE A 488 25.53 32.43 2.91
CA ILE A 488 25.99 33.82 3.06
C ILE A 488 26.28 34.02 4.55
N SER A 489 27.46 34.52 4.89
CA SER A 489 27.88 34.77 6.29
C SER A 489 27.66 33.55 7.20
N ALA A 490 27.99 32.34 6.69
CA ALA A 490 27.79 31.05 7.36
C ALA A 490 26.32 30.65 7.66
N VAL A 491 25.34 31.36 7.10
CA VAL A 491 23.91 31.02 7.17
C VAL A 491 23.49 30.36 5.86
N THR A 492 22.84 29.20 5.97
CA THR A 492 22.43 28.39 4.81
C THR A 492 21.04 28.77 4.32
N PHE A 493 20.93 29.09 3.03
CA PHE A 493 19.69 29.46 2.35
C PHE A 493 19.35 28.49 1.22
N CYS A 494 18.05 28.35 0.96
CA CYS A 494 17.52 27.71 -0.25
C CYS A 494 16.80 28.75 -1.11
N GLN A 495 17.22 28.87 -2.37
CA GLN A 495 16.59 29.70 -3.38
C GLN A 495 15.42 28.96 -4.01
N ILE A 496 14.33 29.67 -4.31
CA ILE A 496 13.13 29.07 -4.90
C ILE A 496 12.84 29.62 -6.30
N ASP A 497 11.93 28.94 -7.00
CA ASP A 497 11.61 29.21 -8.40
C ASP A 497 10.55 30.28 -8.66
N LYS A 498 9.94 30.83 -7.61
CA LYS A 498 8.90 31.86 -7.70
C LYS A 498 9.21 33.03 -6.77
N GLU A 499 8.79 34.20 -7.20
CA GLU A 499 8.81 35.41 -6.39
C GLU A 499 7.80 35.32 -5.24
N LEU A 500 8.23 35.82 -4.09
CA LEU A 500 7.44 36.01 -2.88
C LEU A 500 7.25 37.51 -2.65
N TYR A 501 6.07 37.86 -2.18
CA TYR A 501 5.69 39.24 -1.90
C TYR A 501 5.81 39.56 -0.40
N SER A 502 5.81 40.86 -0.09
CA SER A 502 5.73 41.37 1.27
C SER A 502 4.57 40.71 2.04
N GLY A 503 4.82 40.37 3.30
CA GLY A 503 3.90 39.60 4.16
C GLY A 503 4.16 38.09 4.18
N ASN A 504 4.96 37.53 3.27
CA ASN A 504 5.42 36.13 3.39
C ASN A 504 6.62 35.96 4.34
N SER A 505 7.34 37.04 4.63
CA SER A 505 8.50 37.01 5.53
C SER A 505 8.11 36.46 6.90
N GLY A 506 8.93 35.55 7.42
CA GLY A 506 8.68 34.79 8.64
C GLY A 506 7.73 33.59 8.47
N GLY A 507 7.20 33.36 7.26
CA GLY A 507 6.33 32.23 6.94
C GLY A 507 7.06 30.89 6.92
N PRO A 508 6.38 29.77 7.23
CA PRO A 508 6.99 28.44 7.20
C PRO A 508 7.14 27.92 5.75
N ALA A 509 8.32 27.37 5.45
CA ALA A 509 8.55 26.54 4.27
C ALA A 509 8.37 25.06 4.65
N LEU A 510 7.47 24.35 3.97
CA LEU A 510 7.08 22.97 4.30
C LEU A 510 7.42 22.00 3.17
N ASN A 511 7.84 20.79 3.52
CA ASN A 511 7.97 19.70 2.55
C ASN A 511 6.60 19.10 2.17
N ASP A 512 6.59 18.15 1.23
CA ASP A 512 5.38 17.47 0.76
C ASP A 512 4.60 16.69 1.84
N ASP A 513 5.23 16.47 3.00
CA ASP A 513 4.67 15.81 4.19
C ASP A 513 4.11 16.82 5.22
N GLY A 514 4.33 18.13 5.02
CA GLY A 514 3.89 19.21 5.92
C GLY A 514 4.84 19.51 7.08
N ASP A 515 6.06 18.96 7.06
CA ASP A 515 7.10 19.23 8.05
C ASP A 515 7.89 20.49 7.68
N LEU A 516 8.26 21.28 8.68
CA LEU A 516 9.00 22.53 8.53
C LEU A 516 10.44 22.27 8.09
N ILE A 517 10.79 22.81 6.92
CA ILE A 517 12.14 22.70 6.31
C ILE A 517 12.87 24.05 6.23
N GLY A 518 12.20 25.15 6.58
CA GLY A 518 12.83 26.47 6.70
C GLY A 518 11.87 27.60 7.00
N VAL A 519 12.42 28.82 7.09
CA VAL A 519 11.69 30.07 7.35
C VAL A 519 11.92 31.03 6.20
N VAL A 520 10.83 31.50 5.60
CA VAL A 520 10.87 32.44 4.47
C VAL A 520 11.44 33.77 4.92
N THR A 521 12.42 34.28 4.18
CA THR A 521 13.03 35.61 4.39
C THR A 521 12.92 36.41 3.10
N SER A 522 12.68 37.71 3.21
CA SER A 522 12.70 38.61 2.06
C SER A 522 14.13 38.77 1.53
N GLY A 523 14.29 38.66 0.22
CA GLY A 523 15.47 39.14 -0.48
C GLY A 523 15.10 40.45 -1.17
N ASN A 524 15.10 41.57 -0.45
CA ASN A 524 15.08 42.88 -1.11
C ASN A 524 15.67 43.98 -0.21
N ASP A 525 16.97 43.87 0.05
CA ASP A 525 17.77 44.98 0.57
C ASP A 525 18.68 45.47 -0.56
N GLY A 526 18.12 46.29 -1.46
CA GLY A 526 18.87 47.21 -2.31
C GLY A 526 19.96 46.64 -3.24
N GLY A 527 19.63 46.52 -4.53
CA GLY A 527 20.53 46.98 -5.60
C GLY A 527 21.72 46.11 -6.03
N GLY A 528 21.68 44.78 -5.94
CA GLY A 528 22.73 43.95 -6.55
C GLY A 528 22.39 42.46 -6.73
N PHE A 529 22.48 41.96 -7.98
CA PHE A 529 22.58 40.58 -8.51
C PHE A 529 21.87 39.37 -7.84
N ASN A 530 21.11 39.53 -6.76
CA ASN A 530 20.53 38.45 -5.94
C ASN A 530 19.03 38.66 -5.61
N ASP A 531 18.22 39.05 -6.60
CA ASP A 531 16.78 39.35 -6.50
C ASP A 531 15.86 38.11 -6.34
N HIS A 532 16.36 37.01 -5.79
CA HIS A 532 15.59 35.76 -5.79
C HIS A 532 15.06 35.44 -4.39
N SER A 533 13.78 35.10 -4.33
CA SER A 533 13.14 34.65 -3.10
C SER A 533 13.82 33.40 -2.54
N ARG A 534 13.91 33.35 -1.21
CA ARG A 534 14.67 32.34 -0.49
C ARG A 534 14.06 32.04 0.88
N PHE A 535 14.48 30.95 1.48
CA PHE A 535 14.22 30.66 2.90
C PHE A 535 15.49 30.22 3.60
N VAL A 536 15.60 30.55 4.88
CA VAL A 536 16.64 30.07 5.79
C VAL A 536 16.38 28.59 6.08
N CYS A 537 17.40 27.74 5.95
CA CYS A 537 17.25 26.31 6.17
C CYS A 537 16.89 25.98 7.63
N ILE A 538 16.13 24.90 7.84
CA ILE A 538 15.75 24.42 9.17
C ILE A 538 16.94 24.18 10.11
N SER A 539 18.12 23.89 9.57
CA SER A 539 19.37 23.74 10.32
C SER A 539 19.75 25.00 11.09
N GLU A 540 19.48 26.19 10.54
CA GLU A 540 19.80 27.46 11.19
C GLU A 540 18.82 27.79 12.31
N LEU A 541 17.53 27.54 12.10
CA LEU A 541 16.52 27.67 13.17
C LEU A 541 16.83 26.75 14.35
N LYS A 542 17.29 25.52 14.08
CA LYS A 542 17.71 24.59 15.14
C LYS A 542 18.87 25.13 15.98
N LYS A 543 19.82 25.86 15.38
CA LYS A 543 20.93 26.49 16.13
C LYS A 543 20.40 27.58 17.07
N VAL A 544 19.55 28.48 16.57
CA VAL A 544 18.92 29.54 17.39
C VAL A 544 18.17 28.96 18.59
N LEU A 545 17.43 27.87 18.38
CA LEU A 545 16.69 27.20 19.46
C LEU A 545 17.60 26.46 20.45
N GLN A 546 18.74 25.94 20.01
CA GLN A 546 19.73 25.32 20.89
C GLN A 546 20.38 26.36 21.81
N ASP A 547 20.76 27.52 21.24
CA ASP A 547 21.36 28.62 21.99
C ASP A 547 20.40 29.12 23.10
N LEU A 548 19.10 29.16 22.82
CA LEU A 548 18.06 29.49 23.79
C LEU A 548 18.00 28.50 24.96
N VAL A 549 18.10 27.19 24.69
CA VAL A 549 18.10 26.14 25.72
C VAL A 549 19.35 26.20 26.58
N VAL A 550 20.52 26.49 25.99
CA VAL A 550 21.78 26.64 26.72
C VAL A 550 21.70 27.86 27.65
N ALA A 551 21.28 29.02 27.14
CA ALA A 551 21.13 30.24 27.94
C ALA A 551 20.14 30.08 29.11
N ALA A 552 19.02 29.38 28.88
CA ALA A 552 18.04 29.10 29.93
C ALA A 552 18.58 28.16 31.03
N ASN A 553 19.43 27.19 30.67
CA ASN A 553 20.06 26.30 31.65
C ASN A 553 21.16 27.00 32.45
N GLU A 554 21.93 27.90 31.82
CA GLU A 554 22.95 28.71 32.52
C GLU A 554 22.33 29.68 33.52
N GLN A 555 21.16 30.26 33.21
CA GLN A 555 20.40 31.12 34.15
C GLN A 555 19.71 30.34 35.28
N ALA A 556 19.49 29.03 35.15
CA ALA A 556 18.93 28.19 36.21
C ALA A 556 19.99 27.60 37.15
N LEU A 557 21.26 27.67 36.75
CA LEU A 557 22.44 27.20 37.50
C LEU A 557 23.19 28.36 38.20
N ALA A 558 22.89 29.61 37.85
CA ALA A 558 23.32 30.83 38.53
C ALA A 558 22.24 31.31 39.51
#